data_AF-A0A8T0QB63-F1
#
_entry.id   AF-A0A8T0QB63-F1
#
_cell.length_a   1.000
_cell.length_b   1.000
_cell.length_c   1.000
_cell.angle_alpha   90.00
_cell.angle_beta   90.00
_cell.angle_gamma   90.00
#
_symmetry.space_group_name_H-M   'P 1'
#
loop_
_entity.id
_entity.type
_entity.pdbx_description
1 polymer ?
#
loop_
_entity_poly.entity_id
_entity_poly.type
_entity_poly.pdbx_seq_one_letter_code
_entity_poly.pdbx_strand_id
1 'polypeptide(L)'
;MIEGGNHGGSSYEETDSLALFIGHSVESSYCSPYDQNEALQVDLAPTLALLFGIAIPKNNIGVLLPELFHSLTDGQKLRTLELNSWQILRLLQAQIPDFCLEDCIDSADDLGIDVLPESVEKKLCYFISKAFTSHQSSRLHRGSDLMYGEAGYFSTSVDAYYGFLRYANDWLSHRATDKPIYLLLFAILLMIMSCLILMGIVFCLFNRQTHSQSSGSALAS
;
A
#
# COMPACT_ATOMS: atom_id res chain seq x y z
N MET A 1 -7.87 16.93 20.17
CA MET A 1 -6.65 17.34 20.90
C MET A 1 -6.49 16.62 22.24
N ILE A 2 -5.59 15.64 22.31
CA ILE A 2 -4.96 15.30 23.60
C ILE A 2 -3.72 16.19 23.68
N GLU A 3 -3.84 17.25 24.48
CA GLU A 3 -2.91 18.40 24.60
C GLU A 3 -1.51 18.05 25.15
N GLY A 4 -1.23 16.75 25.34
CA GLY A 4 -0.07 16.25 26.07
C GLY A 4 1.16 15.90 25.22
N GLY A 5 1.12 16.04 23.89
CA GLY A 5 2.25 15.74 23.00
C GLY A 5 2.77 14.31 23.14
N ASN A 6 2.10 13.35 22.51
CA ASN A 6 2.61 11.98 22.41
C ASN A 6 3.37 11.80 21.07
N HIS A 7 4.20 10.77 20.95
CA HIS A 7 4.97 10.47 19.71
C HIS A 7 4.28 9.43 18.82
N GLY A 8 2.98 9.23 18.99
CA GLY A 8 2.21 8.19 18.31
C GLY A 8 1.93 8.54 16.85
N GLY A 9 1.81 9.84 16.52
CA GLY A 9 1.60 10.30 15.15
C GLY A 9 0.33 9.71 14.52
N SER A 10 -0.72 9.52 15.32
CA SER A 10 -1.91 8.75 14.92
C SER A 10 -3.21 9.52 15.02
N SER A 11 -3.21 10.74 15.57
CA SER A 11 -4.41 11.60 15.53
C SER A 11 -4.55 12.25 14.15
N TYR A 12 -5.77 12.69 13.83
CA TYR A 12 -6.00 13.47 12.61
C TYR A 12 -5.12 14.71 12.60
N GLU A 13 -5.03 15.43 13.72
CA GLU A 13 -4.21 16.64 13.83
C GLU A 13 -2.70 16.38 13.72
N GLU A 14 -2.23 15.13 13.90
CA GLU A 14 -0.83 14.73 13.74
C GLU A 14 -0.52 14.17 12.34
N THR A 15 -1.51 13.62 11.65
CA THR A 15 -1.36 12.96 10.34
C THR A 15 -1.77 13.85 9.18
N ASP A 16 -2.68 14.79 9.43
CA ASP A 16 -3.06 15.86 8.50
C ASP A 16 -1.95 16.90 8.46
N SER A 17 -1.27 16.97 7.33
CA SER A 17 -0.08 17.80 7.16
C SER A 17 -0.09 18.44 5.78
N LEU A 18 0.33 19.70 5.73
CA LEU A 18 0.47 20.43 4.48
C LEU A 18 1.63 19.87 3.66
N ALA A 19 1.33 19.40 2.45
CA ALA A 19 2.33 19.14 1.42
C ALA A 19 2.41 20.34 0.46
N LEU A 20 3.58 20.99 0.38
CA LEU A 20 3.83 22.12 -0.52
C LEU A 20 4.90 21.76 -1.54
N PHE A 21 4.55 21.86 -2.83
CA PHE A 21 5.46 21.65 -3.95
C PHE A 21 5.73 22.98 -4.65
N ILE A 22 7.02 23.31 -4.84
CA ILE A 22 7.46 24.53 -5.51
C ILE A 22 8.37 24.12 -6.65
N GLY A 23 8.02 24.49 -7.89
CA GLY A 23 8.81 24.16 -9.06
C GLY A 23 8.24 24.73 -10.35
N HIS A 24 9.03 24.69 -11.41
CA HIS A 24 8.65 25.22 -12.73
C HIS A 24 7.55 24.41 -13.41
N SER A 25 7.46 23.12 -13.09
CA SER A 25 6.47 22.16 -13.62
C SER A 25 5.20 22.06 -12.79
N VAL A 26 5.14 22.75 -11.65
CA VAL A 26 3.97 22.76 -10.77
C VAL A 26 3.04 23.84 -11.30
N GLU A 27 2.04 23.43 -12.07
CA GLU A 27 1.02 24.35 -12.54
C GLU A 27 0.18 24.77 -11.33
N SER A 28 0.00 26.09 -11.16
CA SER A 28 -0.92 26.64 -10.18
C SER A 28 -2.32 26.20 -10.57
N SER A 29 -2.83 25.10 -10.01
CA SER A 29 -4.26 24.86 -10.03
C SER A 29 -4.90 26.11 -9.42
N TYR A 30 -5.80 26.77 -10.16
CA TYR A 30 -6.61 27.82 -9.58
C TYR A 30 -7.24 27.23 -8.33
N CYS A 31 -6.82 27.73 -7.15
CA CYS A 31 -7.23 27.23 -5.86
C CYS A 31 -8.77 27.24 -5.78
N SER A 32 -9.39 26.10 -6.06
CA SER A 32 -10.70 25.80 -5.51
C SER A 32 -10.43 25.29 -4.09
N PRO A 33 -10.83 26.01 -3.04
CA PRO A 33 -10.67 25.56 -1.65
C PRO A 33 -11.51 24.30 -1.32
N TYR A 34 -12.15 23.69 -2.32
CA TYR A 34 -13.00 22.51 -2.23
C TYR A 34 -12.54 21.34 -3.11
N ASP A 35 -11.48 21.49 -3.90
CA ASP A 35 -10.90 20.31 -4.57
C ASP A 35 -10.12 19.54 -3.52
N GLN A 36 -10.61 18.36 -3.16
CA GLN A 36 -10.00 17.48 -2.16
C GLN A 36 -8.69 16.92 -2.74
N ASN A 37 -7.66 17.75 -2.78
CA ASN A 37 -6.28 17.35 -3.09
C ASN A 37 -5.67 16.65 -1.86
N GLU A 38 -6.33 15.60 -1.39
CA GLU A 38 -5.79 14.73 -0.36
C GLU A 38 -4.75 13.81 -1.01
N ALA A 39 -3.53 13.85 -0.48
CA ALA A 39 -2.45 12.96 -0.85
C ALA A 39 -2.06 12.13 0.37
N LEU A 40 -1.79 10.84 0.17
CA LEU A 40 -1.24 10.03 1.24
C LEU A 40 0.25 10.32 1.37
N GLN A 41 0.78 10.27 2.60
CA GLN A 41 2.23 10.49 2.81
C GLN A 41 3.10 9.48 2.03
N VAL A 42 2.56 8.28 1.74
CA VAL A 42 3.23 7.25 0.94
C VAL A 42 3.34 7.61 -0.55
N ASP A 43 2.53 8.55 -1.05
CA ASP A 43 2.48 8.99 -2.46
C ASP A 43 3.66 9.91 -2.80
N LEU A 44 4.32 10.49 -1.79
CA LEU A 44 5.47 11.36 -1.96
C LEU A 44 6.67 10.63 -2.58
N ALA A 45 6.99 9.44 -2.07
CA ALA A 45 8.15 8.67 -2.52
C ALA A 45 8.11 8.29 -4.02
N PRO A 46 7.01 7.72 -4.57
CA PRO A 46 6.95 7.38 -6.00
C PRO A 46 6.92 8.65 -6.86
N THR A 47 6.24 9.70 -6.40
CA THR A 47 6.18 10.99 -7.09
C THR A 47 7.56 11.62 -7.25
N LEU A 48 8.31 11.78 -6.16
CA LEU A 48 9.67 12.32 -6.20
C LEU A 48 10.62 11.42 -6.99
N ALA A 49 10.52 10.11 -6.82
CA ALA A 49 11.36 9.18 -7.57
C ALA A 49 11.20 9.35 -9.08
N LEU A 50 9.97 9.47 -9.57
CA LEU A 50 9.68 9.67 -10.98
C LEU A 50 10.05 11.06 -11.49
N LEU A 51 9.87 12.12 -10.69
CA LEU A 51 10.32 13.48 -11.04
C LEU A 51 11.84 13.56 -11.22
N PHE A 52 12.61 12.86 -10.37
CA PHE A 52 14.07 12.82 -10.45
C PHE A 52 14.61 11.73 -11.38
N GLY A 53 13.75 10.93 -12.01
CA GLY A 53 14.16 9.83 -12.88
C GLY A 53 14.93 8.72 -12.17
N ILE A 54 14.66 8.51 -10.88
CA ILE A 54 15.26 7.45 -10.05
C ILE A 54 14.25 6.32 -9.80
N ALA A 55 14.74 5.18 -9.32
CA ALA A 55 13.88 4.04 -9.01
C ALA A 55 12.97 4.33 -7.81
N ILE A 56 11.70 3.94 -7.91
CA ILE A 56 10.74 3.98 -6.80
C ILE A 56 11.22 3.01 -5.69
N PRO A 57 11.17 3.40 -4.39
CA PRO A 57 11.53 2.49 -3.31
C PRO A 57 10.74 1.18 -3.34
N LYS A 58 11.44 0.05 -3.21
CA LYS A 58 10.89 -1.29 -3.49
C LYS A 58 9.65 -1.68 -2.67
N ASN A 59 9.46 -1.10 -1.48
CA ASN A 59 8.34 -1.41 -0.59
C ASN A 59 7.27 -0.31 -0.59
N ASN A 60 7.37 0.66 -1.50
CA ASN A 60 6.39 1.72 -1.60
C ASN A 60 5.15 1.26 -2.38
N ILE A 61 3.97 1.54 -1.81
CA ILE A 61 2.64 1.24 -2.37
C ILE A 61 1.93 2.49 -2.93
N GLY A 62 2.53 3.67 -2.74
CA GLY A 62 1.90 4.93 -3.05
C GLY A 62 1.63 5.12 -4.55
N VAL A 63 0.67 5.98 -4.83
CA VAL A 63 0.25 6.37 -6.17
C VAL A 63 0.87 7.73 -6.49
N LEU A 64 1.43 7.90 -7.69
CA LEU A 64 2.02 9.20 -8.06
C LEU A 64 0.97 10.33 -8.07
N LEU A 65 1.40 11.55 -7.72
CA LEU A 65 0.56 12.76 -7.77
C LEU A 65 0.59 13.39 -9.18
N PRO A 66 -0.49 13.30 -9.98
CA PRO A 66 -0.49 13.74 -11.37
C PRO A 66 -0.16 15.22 -11.56
N GLU A 67 -0.56 16.04 -10.58
CA GLU A 67 -0.48 17.50 -10.63
C GLU A 67 0.97 17.98 -10.73
N LEU A 68 1.94 17.16 -10.32
CA LEU A 68 3.36 17.53 -10.41
C LEU A 68 3.99 17.18 -11.76
N PHE A 69 3.26 16.50 -12.64
CA PHE A 69 3.73 16.03 -13.93
C PHE A 69 3.09 16.77 -15.11
N HIS A 70 2.43 17.91 -14.90
CA HIS A 70 1.73 18.66 -15.96
C HIS A 70 2.63 19.01 -17.15
N SER A 71 3.89 19.38 -16.88
CA SER A 71 4.88 19.74 -17.91
C SER A 71 5.36 18.56 -18.77
N LEU A 72 5.03 17.32 -18.40
CA LEU A 72 5.38 16.14 -19.19
C LEU A 72 4.46 16.00 -20.42
N THR A 73 5.02 15.50 -21.51
CA THR A 73 4.21 15.07 -22.67
C THR A 73 3.31 13.89 -22.28
N ASP A 74 2.21 13.70 -23.00
CA ASP A 74 1.25 12.62 -22.73
C ASP A 74 1.91 11.24 -22.65
N GLY A 75 2.82 10.92 -23.57
CA GLY A 75 3.56 9.66 -23.51
C GLY A 75 4.50 9.54 -22.31
N GLN A 76 5.06 10.66 -21.82
CA GLN A 76 5.84 10.65 -20.59
C GLN A 76 4.94 10.46 -19.36
N LYS A 77 3.75 11.06 -19.33
CA LYS A 77 2.74 10.85 -18.27
C LYS A 77 2.26 9.39 -18.22
N LEU A 78 1.97 8.79 -19.38
CA LEU A 78 1.64 7.36 -19.45
C LEU A 78 2.82 6.49 -19.00
N ARG A 79 4.06 6.87 -19.34
CA ARG A 79 5.25 6.15 -18.88
C ARG A 79 5.44 6.26 -17.36
N THR A 80 5.18 7.41 -16.73
CA THR A 80 5.26 7.55 -15.27
C THR A 80 4.21 6.69 -14.57
N LEU A 81 2.98 6.65 -15.09
CA LEU A 81 1.92 5.78 -14.58
C LEU A 81 2.29 4.30 -14.72
N GLU A 82 2.78 3.90 -15.90
CA GLU A 82 3.26 2.54 -16.16
C GLU A 82 4.35 2.12 -15.16
N LEU A 83 5.32 2.98 -14.89
CA LEU A 83 6.40 2.70 -13.93
C LEU A 83 5.89 2.57 -12.49
N ASN A 84 4.94 3.40 -12.07
CA ASN A 84 4.31 3.28 -10.76
C ASN A 84 3.48 1.98 -10.67
N SER A 85 2.75 1.61 -11.72
CA SER A 85 2.01 0.35 -11.79
C SER A 85 2.92 -0.87 -11.72
N TRP A 86 4.08 -0.84 -12.40
CA TRP A 86 5.08 -1.91 -12.31
C TRP A 86 5.62 -2.10 -10.90
N GLN A 87 5.82 -1.00 -10.16
CA GLN A 87 6.25 -1.07 -8.76
C GLN A 87 5.19 -1.76 -7.89
N ILE A 88 3.92 -1.35 -8.01
CA ILE A 88 2.82 -1.97 -7.26
C ILE A 88 2.63 -3.44 -7.67
N LEU A 89 2.73 -3.75 -8.97
CA LEU A 89 2.64 -5.11 -9.48
C LEU A 89 3.68 -6.05 -8.85
N ARG A 90 4.93 -5.59 -8.69
CA ARG A 90 5.97 -6.38 -8.00
C ARG A 90 5.60 -6.69 -6.55
N LEU A 91 4.94 -5.75 -5.88
CA LEU A 91 4.46 -5.97 -4.52
C LEU A 91 3.29 -6.96 -4.48
N LEU A 92 2.36 -6.88 -5.43
CA LEU A 92 1.28 -7.85 -5.56
C LEU A 92 1.82 -9.26 -5.78
N GLN A 93 2.77 -9.44 -6.69
CA GLN A 93 3.42 -10.73 -6.97
C GLN A 93 4.17 -11.30 -5.75
N ALA A 94 4.71 -10.42 -4.89
CA ALA A 94 5.34 -10.86 -3.64
C ALA A 94 4.32 -11.29 -2.57
N GLN A 95 3.09 -10.78 -2.63
CA GLN A 95 2.01 -11.08 -1.67
C GLN A 95 1.07 -12.21 -2.14
N ILE A 96 0.99 -12.44 -3.44
CA ILE A 96 0.10 -13.42 -4.08
C ILE A 96 0.96 -14.37 -4.93
N PRO A 97 1.25 -15.60 -4.44
CA PRO A 97 2.18 -16.53 -5.09
C PRO A 97 1.82 -16.92 -6.53
N ASP A 98 0.54 -16.90 -6.87
CA ASP A 98 0.01 -17.32 -8.18
C ASP A 98 -0.40 -16.14 -9.08
N PHE A 99 -0.02 -14.90 -8.73
CA PHE A 99 -0.37 -13.73 -9.53
C PHE A 99 0.59 -13.55 -10.71
N CYS A 100 0.23 -14.07 -11.87
CA CYS A 100 0.99 -13.94 -13.12
C CYS A 100 0.33 -12.92 -14.06
N LEU A 101 1.11 -11.96 -14.55
CA LEU A 101 0.60 -10.94 -15.47
C LEU A 101 0.25 -11.55 -16.84
N GLU A 102 1.03 -12.52 -17.28
CA GLU A 102 0.84 -13.24 -18.53
C GLU A 102 -0.55 -13.90 -18.60
N ASP A 103 -0.98 -14.56 -17.50
CA ASP A 103 -2.31 -15.17 -17.40
C ASP A 103 -3.43 -14.10 -17.45
N CYS A 104 -3.16 -12.89 -16.95
CA CYS A 104 -4.12 -11.79 -17.00
C CYS A 104 -4.36 -11.27 -18.42
N ILE A 105 -3.37 -11.35 -19.32
CA ILE A 105 -3.48 -10.84 -20.70
C ILE A 105 -4.31 -11.80 -21.56
N ASP A 106 -4.12 -13.11 -21.39
CA ASP A 106 -4.87 -14.14 -22.13
C ASP A 106 -6.36 -14.20 -21.72
N SER A 107 -6.68 -13.81 -20.48
CA SER A 107 -8.06 -13.79 -19.97
C SER A 107 -8.92 -12.63 -20.51
N ALA A 108 -8.31 -11.61 -21.12
CA ALA A 108 -9.02 -10.42 -21.60
C ALA A 108 -9.84 -10.68 -22.88
N ASP A 109 -9.50 -11.72 -23.65
CA ASP A 109 -10.21 -12.09 -24.89
C ASP A 109 -11.50 -12.91 -24.63
N ASP A 110 -11.67 -13.50 -23.44
CA ASP A 110 -12.84 -14.34 -23.07
C ASP A 110 -13.87 -13.59 -22.19
N LEU A 111 -13.50 -12.42 -21.66
CA LEU A 111 -14.36 -11.60 -20.79
C LEU A 111 -15.24 -10.65 -21.62
N GLY A 112 -16.36 -11.18 -22.10
CA GLY A 112 -17.48 -10.39 -22.61
C GLY A 112 -17.93 -9.32 -21.59
N ILE A 113 -18.17 -8.13 -22.13
CA ILE A 113 -18.79 -6.91 -21.57
C ILE A 113 -19.53 -7.12 -20.22
N ASP A 114 -19.10 -6.35 -19.21
CA ASP A 114 -19.81 -5.96 -17.98
C ASP A 114 -20.04 -6.96 -16.83
N VAL A 115 -19.27 -8.05 -16.72
CA VAL A 115 -19.23 -8.84 -15.47
C VAL A 115 -17.94 -8.55 -14.70
N LEU A 116 -18.06 -7.78 -13.61
CA LEU A 116 -16.94 -7.52 -12.69
C LEU A 116 -16.52 -8.86 -12.04
N PRO A 117 -15.24 -9.28 -12.14
CA PRO A 117 -14.81 -10.58 -11.62
C PRO A 117 -15.02 -10.72 -10.11
N GLU A 118 -15.42 -11.89 -9.63
CA GLU A 118 -15.73 -12.09 -8.21
C GLU A 118 -14.48 -12.11 -7.30
N SER A 119 -13.34 -12.61 -7.78
CA SER A 119 -12.11 -12.69 -6.98
C SER A 119 -11.25 -11.42 -7.10
N VAL A 120 -10.51 -11.12 -6.03
CA VAL A 120 -9.62 -9.93 -6.00
C VAL A 120 -8.51 -10.05 -7.05
N GLU A 121 -7.94 -11.25 -7.21
CA GLU A 121 -6.89 -11.53 -8.19
C GLU A 121 -7.41 -11.28 -9.61
N LYS A 122 -8.63 -11.73 -9.93
CA LYS A 122 -9.24 -11.48 -11.23
C LYS A 122 -9.54 -10.00 -11.46
N LYS A 123 -9.96 -9.26 -10.43
CA LYS A 123 -10.14 -7.79 -10.52
C LYS A 123 -8.81 -7.08 -10.77
N LEU A 124 -7.75 -7.45 -10.03
CA LEU A 124 -6.41 -6.93 -10.24
C LEU A 124 -5.91 -7.21 -11.66
N CYS A 125 -6.07 -8.45 -12.14
CA CYS A 125 -5.77 -8.85 -13.51
C CYS A 125 -6.55 -8.02 -14.54
N TYR A 126 -7.86 -7.86 -14.36
CA TYR A 126 -8.69 -7.06 -15.26
C TYR A 126 -8.20 -5.61 -15.35
N PHE A 127 -7.94 -4.97 -14.20
CA PHE A 127 -7.50 -3.59 -14.17
C PHE A 127 -6.11 -3.40 -14.81
N ILE A 128 -5.15 -4.28 -14.50
CA ILE A 128 -3.81 -4.16 -15.08
C ILE A 128 -3.81 -4.44 -16.58
N SER A 129 -4.55 -5.46 -17.04
CA SER A 129 -4.69 -5.77 -18.46
C SER A 129 -5.36 -4.62 -19.21
N LYS A 130 -6.45 -4.06 -18.66
CA LYS A 130 -7.11 -2.88 -19.23
C LYS A 130 -6.18 -1.68 -19.34
N ALA A 131 -5.33 -1.45 -18.34
CA ALA A 131 -4.36 -0.37 -18.36
C ALA A 131 -3.32 -0.56 -19.47
N PHE A 132 -2.75 -1.77 -19.59
CA PHE A 132 -1.76 -2.06 -20.63
C PHE A 132 -2.33 -2.02 -22.05
N THR A 133 -3.51 -2.60 -22.29
CA THR A 133 -4.16 -2.59 -23.62
C THR A 133 -4.54 -1.18 -24.04
N SER A 134 -5.04 -0.35 -23.11
CA SER A 134 -5.36 1.06 -23.38
C SER A 134 -4.10 1.86 -23.71
N HIS A 135 -3.02 1.68 -22.93
CA HIS A 135 -1.73 2.32 -23.19
C HIS A 135 -1.19 1.91 -24.57
N GLN A 136 -1.18 0.61 -24.89
CA GLN A 136 -0.69 0.14 -26.19
C GLN A 136 -1.50 0.75 -27.35
N SER A 137 -2.83 0.83 -27.21
CA SER A 137 -3.71 1.48 -28.18
C SER A 137 -3.37 2.97 -28.35
N SER A 138 -3.18 3.70 -27.24
CA SER A 138 -2.75 5.10 -27.26
C SER A 138 -1.40 5.28 -27.98
N ARG A 139 -0.42 4.40 -27.75
CA ARG A 139 0.89 4.44 -28.42
C ARG A 139 0.82 4.19 -29.92
N LEU A 140 -0.06 3.30 -30.37
CA LEU A 140 -0.23 3.00 -31.79
C LEU A 140 -0.86 4.17 -32.54
N HIS A 141 -1.85 4.84 -31.93
CA HIS A 141 -2.53 5.98 -32.55
C HIS A 141 -1.70 7.28 -32.55
N ARG A 142 -0.73 7.43 -31.63
CA ARG A 142 0.21 8.57 -31.62
C ARG A 142 1.04 8.72 -32.90
N GLY A 143 1.20 7.65 -33.68
CA GLY A 143 1.89 7.68 -34.97
C GLY A 143 1.02 8.05 -36.18
N SER A 144 -0.29 8.28 -35.97
CA SER A 144 -1.27 8.56 -37.01
C SER A 144 -1.84 9.96 -36.80
N ASP A 145 -1.59 10.93 -37.70
CA ASP A 145 -1.93 12.37 -37.61
C ASP A 145 -3.46 12.70 -37.56
N LEU A 146 -4.23 12.10 -36.66
CA LEU A 146 -5.67 12.36 -36.46
C LEU A 146 -5.94 12.88 -35.04
N MET A 147 -5.76 14.20 -34.89
CA MET A 147 -5.94 15.00 -33.66
C MET A 147 -7.28 14.83 -32.91
N TYR A 148 -8.33 14.31 -33.56
CA TYR A 148 -9.66 14.18 -32.94
C TYR A 148 -9.79 12.92 -32.05
N GLY A 149 -8.95 11.89 -32.27
CA GLY A 149 -8.98 10.65 -31.47
C GLY A 149 -7.96 10.62 -30.33
N GLU A 150 -6.85 11.33 -30.45
CA GLU A 150 -5.67 11.20 -29.57
C GLU A 150 -5.96 11.56 -28.10
N ALA A 151 -6.71 12.64 -27.87
CA ALA A 151 -7.09 13.07 -26.52
C ALA A 151 -7.95 12.03 -25.78
N GLY A 152 -8.82 11.29 -26.50
CA GLY A 152 -9.68 10.25 -25.93
C GLY A 152 -8.92 8.97 -25.54
N TYR A 153 -7.92 8.57 -26.34
CA TYR A 153 -7.09 7.41 -26.01
C TYR A 153 -6.15 7.68 -24.83
N PHE A 154 -5.62 8.91 -24.73
CA PHE A 154 -4.79 9.32 -23.60
C PHE A 154 -5.60 9.29 -22.30
N SER A 155 -6.75 9.96 -22.24
CA SER A 155 -7.59 9.98 -21.03
C SER A 155 -8.02 8.57 -20.61
N THR A 156 -8.45 7.74 -21.56
CA THR A 156 -8.83 6.34 -21.29
C THR A 156 -7.67 5.55 -20.68
N SER A 157 -6.45 5.75 -21.17
CA SER A 157 -5.26 5.07 -20.64
C SER A 157 -4.91 5.55 -19.23
N VAL A 158 -5.00 6.86 -18.99
CA VAL A 158 -4.78 7.47 -17.67
C VAL A 158 -5.80 6.92 -16.66
N ASP A 159 -7.08 6.91 -17.02
CA ASP A 159 -8.16 6.40 -16.17
C ASP A 159 -7.97 4.91 -15.86
N ALA A 160 -7.55 4.11 -16.85
CA ALA A 160 -7.28 2.69 -16.64
C ALA A 160 -6.11 2.46 -15.68
N TYR A 161 -5.03 3.24 -15.80
CA TYR A 161 -3.90 3.18 -14.86
C TYR A 161 -4.30 3.58 -13.43
N TYR A 162 -5.04 4.68 -13.26
CA TYR A 162 -5.52 5.08 -11.94
C TYR A 162 -6.49 4.06 -11.34
N GLY A 163 -7.33 3.43 -12.17
CA GLY A 163 -8.19 2.32 -11.74
C GLY A 163 -7.38 1.18 -11.13
N PHE A 164 -6.32 0.73 -11.81
CA PHE A 164 -5.41 -0.28 -11.28
C PHE A 164 -4.68 0.19 -10.01
N LEU A 165 -4.04 1.36 -10.06
CA LEU A 165 -3.23 1.89 -8.97
C LEU A 165 -4.04 2.07 -7.68
N ARG A 166 -5.24 2.65 -7.77
CA ARG A 166 -6.12 2.85 -6.61
C ARG A 166 -6.59 1.53 -6.03
N TYR A 167 -7.05 0.60 -6.88
CA TYR A 167 -7.54 -0.69 -6.42
C TYR A 167 -6.44 -1.54 -5.77
N ALA A 168 -5.26 -1.57 -6.37
CA ALA A 168 -4.12 -2.32 -5.86
C ALA A 168 -3.52 -1.69 -4.59
N ASN A 169 -3.41 -0.35 -4.52
CA ASN A 169 -2.96 0.35 -3.31
C ASN A 169 -3.92 0.09 -2.13
N ASP A 170 -5.24 0.23 -2.35
CA ASP A 170 -6.25 -0.05 -1.33
C ASP A 170 -6.17 -1.50 -0.84
N TRP A 171 -6.03 -2.46 -1.74
CA TRP A 171 -5.90 -3.85 -1.34
C TRP A 171 -4.59 -4.12 -0.56
N LEU A 172 -3.46 -3.59 -1.02
CA LEU A 172 -2.16 -3.76 -0.35
C LEU A 172 -2.10 -3.09 1.02
N SER A 173 -2.71 -1.91 1.18
CA SER A 173 -2.74 -1.20 2.46
C SER A 173 -3.50 -1.99 3.52
N HIS A 174 -4.64 -2.58 3.16
CA HIS A 174 -5.38 -3.47 4.05
C HIS A 174 -4.57 -4.73 4.36
N ARG A 175 -3.99 -5.37 3.35
CA ARG A 175 -3.25 -6.63 3.53
C ARG A 175 -2.01 -6.50 4.39
N ALA A 176 -1.31 -5.37 4.33
CA ALA A 176 -0.15 -5.10 5.19
C ALA A 176 -0.49 -5.10 6.69
N THR A 177 -1.75 -4.83 7.04
CA THR A 177 -2.23 -4.83 8.44
C THR A 177 -2.80 -6.16 8.91
N ASP A 178 -3.12 -7.08 7.97
CA ASP A 178 -3.63 -8.41 8.27
C ASP A 178 -2.54 -9.30 8.88
N LYS A 179 -2.42 -9.29 10.21
CA LYS A 179 -1.58 -10.25 10.93
C LYS A 179 -2.34 -11.56 11.14
N PRO A 180 -1.70 -12.72 10.99
CA PRO A 180 -2.31 -14.00 11.31
C PRO A 180 -2.72 -14.06 12.79
N ILE A 181 -4.01 -13.91 13.06
CA ILE A 181 -4.57 -13.82 14.42
C ILE A 181 -4.20 -15.05 15.26
N TYR A 182 -4.07 -16.23 14.64
CA TYR A 182 -3.65 -17.46 15.30
C TYR A 182 -2.24 -17.38 15.90
N LEU A 183 -1.29 -16.72 15.22
CA LEU A 183 0.07 -16.51 15.72
C LEU A 183 0.07 -15.57 16.92
N LEU A 184 -0.79 -14.54 16.90
CA LEU A 184 -0.97 -13.63 18.03
C LEU A 184 -1.56 -14.37 19.25
N LEU A 185 -2.63 -15.14 19.05
CA LEU A 185 -3.26 -15.94 20.10
C LEU A 185 -2.29 -16.96 20.69
N PHE A 186 -1.52 -17.63 19.84
CA PHE A 186 -0.49 -18.58 20.27
C PHE A 186 0.59 -17.89 21.12
N ALA A 187 1.07 -16.71 20.71
CA ALA A 187 2.04 -15.93 21.48
C ALA A 187 1.48 -15.50 22.85
N ILE A 188 0.22 -15.10 22.91
CA ILE A 188 -0.46 -14.74 24.17
C ILE A 188 -0.56 -15.96 25.10
N LEU A 189 -0.95 -17.13 24.57
CA LEU A 189 -1.02 -18.36 25.34
C LEU A 189 0.34 -18.76 25.91
N LEU A 190 1.42 -18.69 25.11
CA LEU A 190 2.77 -18.95 25.58
C LEU A 190 3.21 -17.99 26.69
N MET A 191 2.87 -16.70 26.57
CA MET A 191 3.15 -15.70 27.59
C MET A 191 2.43 -16.01 28.90
N ILE A 192 1.14 -16.38 28.86
CA ILE A 192 0.37 -16.77 30.04
C ILE A 192 0.99 -18.02 30.70
N MET A 193 1.32 -19.05 29.91
CA MET A 193 1.93 -20.27 30.43
C MET A 193 3.29 -19.99 31.10
N SER A 194 4.10 -19.11 30.51
CA SER A 194 5.37 -18.67 31.10
C SER A 194 5.16 -18.00 32.46
N CYS A 195 4.18 -17.08 32.57
CA CYS A 195 3.83 -16.44 33.84
C CYS A 195 3.37 -17.44 34.90
N LEU A 196 2.53 -18.43 34.54
CA LEU A 196 2.06 -19.46 35.46
C LEU A 196 3.19 -20.34 35.97
N ILE A 197 4.13 -20.73 35.09
CA ILE A 197 5.31 -21.51 35.45
C ILE A 197 6.19 -20.71 36.42
N LEU A 198 6.45 -19.44 36.13
CA LEU A 198 7.24 -18.56 37.01
C LEU A 198 6.60 -18.41 38.39
N MET A 199 5.29 -18.17 38.45
CA MET A 199 4.55 -18.08 39.71
C MET A 199 4.62 -19.41 40.50
N GLY A 200 4.51 -20.55 39.81
CA GLY A 200 4.65 -21.87 40.42
C GLY A 200 6.05 -22.09 41.02
N ILE A 201 7.11 -21.68 40.30
CA ILE A 201 8.49 -21.79 40.80
C ILE A 201 8.69 -20.90 42.03
N VAL A 202 8.25 -19.64 41.98
CA VAL A 202 8.37 -18.71 43.12
C VAL A 202 7.61 -19.23 44.34
N PHE A 203 6.39 -19.74 44.15
CA PHE A 203 5.59 -20.34 45.22
C PHE A 203 6.29 -21.55 45.86
N CYS A 204 6.86 -22.44 45.05
CA CYS A 204 7.63 -23.59 45.53
C CYS A 204 8.88 -23.17 46.33
N LEU A 205 9.60 -22.14 45.87
CA LEU A 205 10.76 -21.60 46.59
C LEU A 205 10.36 -21.01 47.95
N PHE A 206 9.27 -20.26 48.00
CA PHE A 206 8.78 -19.64 49.22
C PHE A 206 8.35 -20.69 50.26
N ASN A 207 7.57 -21.69 49.86
CA ASN A 207 7.17 -22.79 50.74
C ASN A 207 8.36 -23.64 51.22
N ARG A 208 9.40 -23.79 50.41
CA ARG A 208 10.61 -24.50 50.82
C ARG A 208 11.40 -23.73 51.89
N GLN A 209 11.43 -22.40 51.80
CA GLN A 209 12.06 -21.54 52.80
C GLN A 209 11.32 -21.57 54.15
N THR A 210 9.98 -21.51 54.14
CA THR A 210 9.18 -21.56 55.38
C THR A 210 9.33 -22.91 56.08
N HIS A 211 9.36 -24.03 55.34
CA HIS A 211 9.57 -25.36 55.91
C HIS A 211 11.00 -25.58 56.45
N SER A 212 12.01 -24.96 55.81
CA SER A 212 13.40 -24.98 56.30
C SER A 212 13.57 -24.19 57.59
N GLN A 213 12.87 -23.06 57.75
CA GLN A 213 12.91 -22.27 58.98
C GLN A 213 12.19 -22.96 60.14
N SER A 214 11.05 -23.61 59.92
CA SER A 214 10.33 -24.34 60.98
C SER A 214 11.08 -25.58 61.47
N SER A 215 11.80 -26.28 60.58
CA SER A 215 12.60 -27.46 60.94
C SER A 215 13.88 -27.10 61.70
N GLY A 216 14.48 -25.93 61.42
CA GLY A 216 15.67 -25.43 62.12
C GLY A 216 15.39 -24.96 63.54
N SER A 217 14.20 -24.41 63.82
CA SER A 217 13.80 -24.01 65.18
C SER A 217 13.45 -25.18 66.11
N ALA A 218 13.03 -26.32 65.57
CA ALA A 218 12.65 -27.50 66.35
C ALA A 218 13.85 -28.35 66.83
N LEU A 219 15.05 -28.15 66.25
CA LEU A 219 16.28 -28.83 66.66
C LEU A 219 17.14 -28.03 67.66
N ALA A 220 16.72 -26.80 67.99
CA ALA A 220 17.43 -25.89 68.90
C ALA A 220 16.77 -25.75 70.29
N SER A 221 15.75 -26.57 70.58
CA SER A 221 15.07 -26.67 71.89
C SER A 221 15.26 -28.06 72.49
#